data_AF-A0A6P6DJQ3-F1
#
_entry.id   AF-A0A6P6DJQ3-F1
#
_cell.length_a   1.000
_cell.length_b   1.000
_cell.length_c   1.000
_cell.angle_alpha   90.00
_cell.angle_beta   90.00
_cell.angle_gamma   90.00
#
_symmetry.space_group_name_H-M   'P 1'
#
loop_
_entity.id
_entity.type
_entity.pdbx_description
1 polymer ?
#
loop_
_entity_poly.entity_id
_entity_poly.type
_entity_poly.pdbx_seq_one_letter_code
_entity_poly.pdbx_strand_id
1 'polypeptide(L)'
;MGSKKKEIALQVNISTQELWEEMLSSKGLTVVDVYQGWCGPCKPVVNLFQKMRIECGLDLLHFALAEADCLDVLEKYRGRCEPTFLFYAGGQLVAVVRGANAPLLQKTILDQLEAEKKVLAEGRERKVIKDEALSEEKECFSHEKHDDEEEDVASSKTCTLAIIKPDAVVHGKTDEIIMKIQEAGFDILTHEERTMTEAEMRLFYQHRAGEEVFGKLVHHMCSGPSHLLILTRAEDTEEVVTAWRDLMGPCDPNVARREQPESLRAQYGTEMPFNAVHGSRDREDADRELALLFPSFKFSDENTEAFQGAEAEGVLLRM
;
A
#
# COMPACT_ATOMS: atom_id res chain seq x y z
N MET A 1 54.06 -10.23 4.61
CA MET A 1 52.78 -10.40 5.33
C MET A 1 51.79 -9.44 4.70
N GLY A 2 50.91 -9.94 3.83
CA GLY A 2 49.91 -9.13 3.16
C GLY A 2 48.83 -8.74 4.16
N SER A 3 48.73 -7.45 4.47
CA SER A 3 47.64 -6.89 5.25
C SER A 3 46.32 -7.33 4.62
N LYS A 4 45.55 -8.16 5.33
CA LYS A 4 44.17 -8.50 4.96
C LYS A 4 43.42 -7.18 4.86
N LYS A 5 43.09 -6.75 3.64
CA LYS A 5 42.03 -5.75 3.41
C LYS A 5 40.80 -6.31 4.13
N LYS A 6 40.41 -5.68 5.24
CA LYS A 6 39.09 -5.89 5.81
C LYS A 6 38.11 -5.52 4.70
N GLU A 7 37.40 -6.50 4.16
CA GLU A 7 36.15 -6.21 3.45
C GLU A 7 35.32 -5.36 4.41
N ILE A 8 35.08 -4.11 4.04
CA ILE A 8 34.18 -3.25 4.75
C ILE A 8 32.81 -3.90 4.56
N ALA A 9 32.25 -4.50 5.62
CA ALA A 9 30.88 -4.98 5.59
C ALA A 9 30.00 -3.77 5.19
N LEU A 10 29.44 -3.83 3.98
CA LEU A 10 28.76 -2.68 3.38
C LEU A 10 27.43 -2.37 4.08
N GLN A 11 26.94 -3.32 4.88
CA GLN A 11 25.75 -3.25 5.71
C GLN A 11 26.08 -3.76 7.12
N VAL A 12 25.59 -3.05 8.14
CA VAL A 12 25.73 -3.48 9.54
C VAL A 12 24.48 -4.26 9.94
N ASN A 13 24.65 -5.48 10.47
CA ASN A 13 23.52 -6.24 11.01
C ASN A 13 23.25 -5.79 12.45
N ILE A 14 22.04 -5.29 12.70
CA ILE A 14 21.54 -4.87 13.99
C ILE A 14 20.66 -5.98 14.54
N SER A 15 21.16 -6.63 15.60
CA SER A 15 20.48 -7.71 16.33
C SER A 15 20.27 -7.40 17.81
N THR A 16 20.73 -6.24 18.29
CA THR A 16 20.59 -5.79 19.69
C THR A 16 20.23 -4.31 19.75
N GLN A 17 19.57 -3.92 20.85
CA GLN A 17 19.18 -2.53 21.11
C GLN A 17 20.39 -1.58 21.23
N GLU A 18 21.50 -2.07 21.80
CA GLU A 18 22.74 -1.28 21.92
C GLU A 18 23.31 -0.91 20.54
N LEU A 19 23.31 -1.87 19.60
CA LEU A 19 23.75 -1.62 18.22
C LEU A 19 22.79 -0.68 17.47
N TRP A 20 21.49 -0.74 17.78
CA TRP A 20 20.50 0.17 17.23
C TRP A 20 20.81 1.62 17.62
N GLU A 21 21.03 1.87 18.91
CA GLU A 21 21.35 3.21 19.44
C GLU A 21 22.69 3.74 18.91
N GLU A 22 23.73 2.88 18.84
CA GLU A 22 25.03 3.24 18.27
C GLU A 22 24.89 3.67 16.80
N MET A 23 24.12 2.91 16.01
CA MET A 23 23.89 3.21 14.59
C MET A 23 23.08 4.49 14.39
N LEU A 24 22.11 4.77 15.25
CA LEU A 24 21.33 6.01 15.21
C LEU A 24 22.13 7.24 15.66
N SER A 25 23.15 7.05 16.50
CA SER A 25 24.08 8.11 16.90
C SER A 25 25.13 8.44 15.82
N SER A 26 25.19 7.66 14.73
CA SER A 26 26.11 7.93 13.62
C SER A 26 25.73 9.21 12.87
N LYS A 27 26.74 9.91 12.34
CA LYS A 27 26.53 11.19 11.63
C LYS A 27 26.11 10.92 10.19
N GLY A 28 24.99 11.49 9.76
CA GLY A 28 24.48 11.37 8.39
C GLY A 28 23.16 10.61 8.33
N LEU A 29 22.87 10.05 7.17
CA LEU A 29 21.65 9.28 6.88
C LEU A 29 21.92 7.79 7.08
N THR A 30 21.13 7.15 7.93
CA THR A 30 21.11 5.71 8.18
C THR A 30 19.85 5.11 7.59
N VAL A 31 20.00 4.23 6.61
CA VAL A 31 18.91 3.47 6.00
C VAL A 31 18.90 2.07 6.60
N VAL A 32 17.80 1.71 7.24
CA VAL A 32 17.61 0.43 7.92
C VAL A 32 16.62 -0.42 7.12
N ASP A 33 17.08 -1.54 6.58
CA ASP A 33 16.22 -2.58 6.00
C ASP A 33 15.70 -3.48 7.13
N VAL A 34 14.40 -3.42 7.39
CA VAL A 34 13.72 -4.20 8.41
C VAL A 34 13.22 -5.51 7.78
N TYR A 35 13.72 -6.63 8.30
CA TYR A 35 13.36 -7.97 7.82
C TYR A 35 12.90 -8.88 8.98
N GLN A 36 12.13 -9.92 8.64
CA GLN A 36 11.75 -10.98 9.58
C GLN A 36 12.77 -12.11 9.53
N GLY A 37 13.09 -12.74 10.66
CA GLY A 37 14.11 -13.80 10.73
C GLY A 37 13.85 -14.98 9.77
N TRP A 38 12.57 -15.26 9.49
CA TRP A 38 12.14 -16.32 8.58
C TRP A 38 12.18 -15.96 7.08
N CYS A 39 12.20 -14.67 6.73
CA CYS A 39 12.22 -14.19 5.34
C CYS A 39 13.63 -13.77 4.88
N GLY A 40 14.49 -13.37 5.83
CA GLY A 40 15.83 -12.84 5.54
C GLY A 40 15.80 -11.46 4.85
N PRO A 41 16.97 -10.80 4.73
CA PRO A 41 17.05 -9.44 4.18
C PRO A 41 16.78 -9.40 2.67
N CYS A 42 16.33 -8.24 2.19
CA CYS A 42 15.93 -8.04 0.80
C CYS A 42 17.16 -8.08 -0.13
N LYS A 43 17.43 -9.22 -0.78
CA LYS A 43 18.58 -9.39 -1.70
C LYS A 43 18.58 -8.44 -2.91
N PRO A 44 17.43 -8.10 -3.53
CA PRO A 44 17.39 -7.22 -4.70
C PRO A 44 17.92 -5.79 -4.47
N VAL A 45 17.74 -5.23 -3.26
CA VAL A 45 18.14 -3.84 -2.96
C VAL A 45 19.59 -3.69 -2.53
N VAL A 46 20.28 -4.80 -2.21
CA VAL A 46 21.70 -4.77 -1.80
C VAL A 46 22.58 -4.11 -2.85
N ASN A 47 22.39 -4.45 -4.13
CA ASN A 47 23.17 -3.86 -5.23
C ASN A 47 22.90 -2.36 -5.40
N LEU A 48 21.66 -1.92 -5.19
CA LEU A 48 21.28 -0.51 -5.25
C LEU A 48 21.98 0.28 -4.13
N PHE A 49 21.95 -0.23 -2.90
CA PHE A 49 22.59 0.41 -1.75
C PHE A 49 24.10 0.46 -1.88
N GLN A 50 24.74 -0.60 -2.39
CA GLN A 50 26.17 -0.60 -2.68
C GLN A 50 26.53 0.48 -3.71
N LYS A 51 25.77 0.58 -4.80
CA LYS A 51 25.97 1.62 -5.82
C LYS A 51 25.81 3.02 -5.23
N MET A 52 24.74 3.24 -4.47
CA MET A 52 24.43 4.54 -3.88
C MET A 52 25.46 5.00 -2.86
N ARG A 53 25.99 4.07 -2.05
CA ARG A 53 27.06 4.37 -1.09
C ARG A 53 28.34 4.87 -1.78
N ILE A 54 28.67 4.30 -2.94
CA ILE A 54 29.84 4.68 -3.73
C ILE A 54 29.63 6.05 -4.39
N GLU A 55 28.43 6.30 -4.93
CA GLU A 55 28.10 7.54 -5.64
C GLU A 55 27.92 8.75 -4.69
N CYS A 56 27.30 8.55 -3.54
CA CYS A 56 26.94 9.62 -2.60
C CYS A 56 27.99 9.91 -1.51
N GLY A 57 28.97 9.03 -1.34
CA GLY A 57 30.06 9.13 -0.37
C GLY A 57 29.88 8.24 0.87
N LEU A 58 30.98 7.63 1.30
CA LEU A 58 31.01 6.61 2.36
C LEU A 58 30.75 7.14 3.79
N ASP A 59 30.87 8.46 3.98
CA ASP A 59 30.95 9.07 5.31
C ASP A 59 29.60 9.60 5.84
N LEU A 60 28.60 9.76 4.96
CA LEU A 60 27.30 10.33 5.30
C LEU A 60 26.11 9.39 5.04
N LEU A 61 26.35 8.23 4.42
CA LEU A 61 25.31 7.25 4.10
C LEU A 61 25.66 5.89 4.69
N HIS A 62 24.85 5.45 5.65
CA HIS A 62 24.98 4.19 6.35
C HIS A 62 23.82 3.27 5.98
N PHE A 63 24.11 1.99 5.81
CA PHE A 63 23.10 0.96 5.59
C PHE A 63 23.15 -0.05 6.72
N ALA A 64 21.98 -0.37 7.27
CA ALA A 64 21.81 -1.36 8.32
C ALA A 64 20.74 -2.36 7.93
N LEU A 65 20.87 -3.59 8.44
CA LEU A 65 19.86 -4.63 8.38
C LEU A 65 19.36 -4.83 9.80
N ALA A 66 18.07 -4.73 10.04
CA ALA A 66 17.48 -4.92 11.36
C ALA A 66 16.47 -6.05 11.34
N GLU A 67 16.65 -7.02 12.23
CA GLU A 67 15.70 -8.11 12.42
C GLU A 67 14.58 -7.66 13.35
N ALA A 68 13.35 -7.58 12.86
CA ALA A 68 12.20 -7.07 13.61
C ALA A 68 11.87 -7.91 14.86
N ASP A 69 12.18 -9.20 14.82
CA ASP A 69 11.94 -10.14 15.93
C ASP A 69 12.90 -9.90 17.12
N CYS A 70 14.05 -9.26 16.87
CA CYS A 70 15.10 -9.05 17.87
C CYS A 70 15.07 -7.66 18.52
N LEU A 71 14.23 -6.73 18.02
CA LEU A 71 14.20 -5.34 18.44
C LEU A 71 12.78 -4.95 18.89
N ASP A 72 12.64 -4.51 20.14
CA ASP A 72 11.36 -4.09 20.71
C ASP A 72 10.80 -2.85 19.99
N VAL A 73 11.69 -1.94 19.58
CA VAL A 73 11.34 -0.76 18.76
C VAL A 73 10.67 -1.16 17.43
N LEU A 74 10.93 -2.37 16.93
CA LEU A 74 10.40 -2.87 15.67
C LEU A 74 9.26 -3.88 15.82
N GLU A 75 8.72 -4.07 17.04
CA GLU A 75 7.62 -5.01 17.31
C GLU A 75 6.44 -4.83 16.34
N LYS A 76 6.16 -3.58 15.96
CA LYS A 76 5.02 -3.20 15.13
C LYS A 76 5.22 -3.49 13.63
N TYR A 77 6.44 -3.86 13.25
CA TYR A 77 6.79 -4.32 11.91
C TYR A 77 6.86 -5.86 11.82
N ARG A 78 6.61 -6.59 12.91
CA ARG A 78 6.57 -8.06 12.93
C ARG A 78 5.38 -8.61 12.13
N GLY A 79 5.58 -9.78 11.51
CA GLY A 79 4.53 -10.50 10.78
C GLY A 79 4.13 -9.90 9.42
N ARG A 80 4.85 -8.89 8.93
CA ARG A 80 4.65 -8.32 7.59
C ARG A 80 5.62 -8.96 6.60
N CYS A 81 5.13 -9.34 5.42
CA CYS A 81 5.93 -9.90 4.33
C CYS A 81 6.47 -8.83 3.36
N GLU A 82 6.24 -7.54 3.67
CA GLU A 82 6.66 -6.41 2.84
C GLU A 82 8.01 -5.85 3.36
N PRO A 83 9.03 -5.70 2.49
CA PRO A 83 10.30 -5.09 2.87
C PRO A 83 10.08 -3.63 3.27
N THR A 84 10.55 -3.24 4.46
CA THR A 84 10.36 -1.90 5.01
C THR A 84 11.71 -1.24 5.27
N PHE A 85 11.92 -0.06 4.67
CA PHE A 85 13.13 0.73 4.78
C PHE A 85 12.88 1.96 5.63
N LEU A 86 13.55 2.05 6.77
CA LEU A 86 13.47 3.18 7.68
C LEU A 86 14.68 4.09 7.49
N PHE A 87 14.45 5.39 7.35
CA PHE A 87 15.50 6.38 7.14
C PHE A 87 15.64 7.22 8.38
N TYR A 88 16.82 7.18 8.99
CA TYR A 88 17.15 7.95 10.18
C TYR A 88 18.24 8.97 9.88
N ALA A 89 18.05 10.20 10.35
CA ALA A 89 19.08 11.23 10.30
C ALA A 89 19.21 11.90 11.67
N GLY A 90 20.43 11.93 12.23
CA GLY A 90 20.68 12.46 13.57
C GLY A 90 19.85 11.79 14.68
N GLY A 91 19.62 10.48 14.55
CA GLY A 91 18.82 9.68 15.49
C GLY A 91 17.31 9.84 15.37
N GLN A 92 16.81 10.62 14.41
CA GLN A 92 15.39 10.84 14.18
C GLN A 92 14.93 10.18 12.89
N LEU A 93 13.73 9.60 12.89
CA LEU A 93 13.12 9.03 11.68
C LEU A 93 12.70 10.18 10.74
N VAL A 94 13.24 10.17 9.52
CA VAL A 94 13.02 11.23 8.50
C VAL A 94 12.27 10.71 7.27
N ALA A 95 12.25 9.41 7.03
CA ALA A 95 11.43 8.79 5.98
C ALA A 95 11.17 7.30 6.25
N VAL A 96 10.09 6.78 5.69
CA VAL A 96 9.79 5.35 5.64
C VAL A 96 9.38 5.01 4.21
N VAL A 97 10.00 3.98 3.65
CA VAL A 97 9.63 3.45 2.33
C VAL A 97 9.27 1.98 2.52
N ARG A 98 8.08 1.60 2.06
CA ARG A 98 7.60 0.21 2.08
C ARG A 98 7.63 -0.34 0.66
N GLY A 99 8.01 -1.60 0.52
CA GLY A 99 8.16 -2.29 -0.77
C GLY A 99 9.54 -2.11 -1.41
N ALA A 100 9.90 -3.04 -2.28
CA ALA A 100 11.18 -3.06 -2.99
C ALA A 100 11.19 -2.15 -4.23
N ASN A 101 10.67 -0.93 -4.11
CA ASN A 101 10.65 0.05 -5.20
C ASN A 101 12.01 0.76 -5.31
N ALA A 102 12.89 0.23 -6.18
CA ALA A 102 14.25 0.76 -6.37
C ALA A 102 14.30 2.24 -6.80
N PRO A 103 13.49 2.71 -7.78
CA PRO A 103 13.44 4.14 -8.13
C PRO A 103 13.03 5.04 -6.96
N LEU A 104 12.01 4.64 -6.18
CA LEU A 104 11.56 5.40 -5.03
C LEU A 104 12.64 5.45 -3.95
N LEU A 105 13.24 4.31 -3.62
CA LEU A 105 14.34 4.23 -2.65
C LEU A 105 15.52 5.12 -3.07
N GLN A 106 15.90 5.08 -4.34
CA GLN A 106 16.98 5.92 -4.85
C GLN A 106 16.65 7.42 -4.71
N LYS A 107 15.43 7.83 -5.10
CA LYS A 107 14.98 9.22 -4.96
C LYS A 107 14.99 9.65 -3.49
N THR A 108 14.39 8.85 -2.59
CA THR A 108 14.35 9.15 -1.15
C THR A 108 15.73 9.22 -0.52
N ILE A 109 16.67 8.33 -0.88
CA ILE A 109 18.06 8.40 -0.40
C ILE A 109 18.68 9.74 -0.79
N LEU A 110 18.54 10.15 -2.06
CA LEU A 110 19.13 11.39 -2.57
C LEU A 110 18.53 12.62 -1.90
N ASP A 111 17.19 12.68 -1.80
CA ASP A 111 16.47 13.80 -1.20
C ASP A 111 16.82 13.97 0.28
N GLN A 112 16.83 12.87 1.05
CA GLN A 112 17.15 12.90 2.48
C GLN A 112 18.64 13.18 2.74
N LEU A 113 19.53 12.72 1.87
CA LEU A 113 20.96 13.03 1.97
C LEU A 113 21.22 14.51 1.67
N GLU A 114 20.52 15.09 0.69
CA GLU A 114 20.60 16.53 0.41
C GLU A 114 20.03 17.36 1.57
N ALA A 115 18.90 16.93 2.14
CA ALA A 115 18.31 17.55 3.33
C ALA A 115 19.27 17.50 4.52
N GLU A 116 19.90 16.36 4.81
CA GLU A 116 20.87 16.22 5.90
C GLU A 116 22.13 17.07 5.65
N LYS A 117 22.61 17.17 4.39
CA LYS A 117 23.71 18.09 4.04
C LYS A 117 23.35 19.55 4.31
N LYS A 118 22.12 19.96 3.98
CA LYS A 118 21.61 21.32 4.27
C LYS A 118 21.47 21.56 5.77
N VAL A 119 20.96 20.60 6.53
CA VAL A 119 20.88 20.67 8.00
C VAL A 119 22.27 20.80 8.63
N LEU A 120 23.23 19.99 8.20
CA LEU A 120 24.61 20.03 8.71
C LEU A 120 25.37 21.31 8.33
N ALA A 121 25.04 21.94 7.19
CA ALA A 121 25.69 23.16 6.72
C ALA A 121 25.03 24.45 7.23
N GLU A 122 23.70 24.49 7.31
CA GLU A 122 22.91 25.69 7.62
C GLU A 122 22.28 25.68 9.02
N GLY A 123 22.36 24.55 9.74
CA GLY A 123 21.77 24.43 11.09
C GLY A 123 20.23 24.43 11.11
N ARG A 124 19.58 24.12 9.98
CA ARG A 124 18.12 24.01 9.88
C ARG A 124 17.56 22.89 10.76
N GLU A 125 16.31 23.03 11.18
CA GLU A 125 15.58 21.98 11.91
C GLU A 125 15.28 20.78 11.02
N ARG A 126 15.42 19.57 11.57
CA ARG A 126 15.14 18.31 10.88
C ARG A 126 13.63 18.11 10.73
N LYS A 127 13.18 17.72 9.53
CA LYS A 127 11.79 17.25 9.32
C LYS A 127 11.65 15.85 9.89
N VAL A 128 11.18 15.73 11.13
CA VAL A 128 10.93 14.45 11.82
C VAL A 128 9.59 13.90 11.38
N ILE A 129 9.56 12.66 10.89
CA ILE A 129 8.33 11.92 10.60
C ILE A 129 8.01 11.02 11.78
N LYS A 130 6.75 11.03 12.23
CA LYS A 130 6.20 9.99 13.09
C LYS A 130 5.60 8.92 12.19
N ASP A 131 6.21 7.74 12.13
CA ASP A 131 5.56 6.60 11.47
C ASP A 131 4.35 6.17 12.32
N GLU A 132 3.19 6.02 11.68
CA GLU A 132 1.94 5.61 12.32
C GLU A 132 2.07 4.28 13.08
N ALA A 133 3.05 3.44 12.74
CA ALA A 133 3.35 2.28 13.56
C ALA A 133 3.90 2.72 14.91
N LEU A 134 4.91 3.58 15.01
CA LEU A 134 5.70 3.76 16.23
C LEU A 134 5.03 4.50 17.39
N SER A 135 3.96 5.27 17.19
CA SER A 135 3.25 5.96 18.29
C SER A 135 2.55 4.99 19.25
N GLU A 136 2.84 5.11 20.55
CA GLU A 136 2.16 4.37 21.60
C GLU A 136 0.73 4.89 21.81
N GLU A 137 -0.15 4.00 22.26
CA GLU A 137 -1.57 4.15 22.59
C GLU A 137 -2.58 3.82 21.47
N LYS A 138 -3.24 2.67 21.68
CA LYS A 138 -4.42 2.18 20.96
C LYS A 138 -5.64 3.02 21.38
N GLU A 139 -6.20 3.78 20.47
CA GLU A 139 -7.55 3.54 19.95
C GLU A 139 -7.83 4.50 18.79
N CYS A 140 -8.81 4.09 18.00
CA CYS A 140 -9.31 4.63 16.75
C CYS A 140 -9.46 6.18 16.71
N PHE A 141 -9.30 6.73 15.50
CA PHE A 141 -9.69 8.06 14.99
C PHE A 141 -8.63 9.17 14.84
N SER A 142 -8.50 9.58 13.56
CA SER A 142 -8.31 10.94 13.00
C SER A 142 -7.23 11.85 13.57
N HIS A 143 -6.27 12.30 12.75
CA HIS A 143 -6.32 13.61 12.08
C HIS A 143 -4.99 13.99 11.39
N GLU A 144 -5.14 14.70 10.27
CA GLU A 144 -4.30 15.79 9.75
C GLU A 144 -2.91 15.50 9.18
N LYS A 145 -2.92 15.38 7.84
CA LYS A 145 -1.86 15.77 6.93
C LYS A 145 -1.56 17.26 7.10
N HIS A 146 -0.29 17.62 7.20
CA HIS A 146 0.16 18.98 6.92
C HIS A 146 0.68 18.99 5.47
N ASP A 147 0.01 19.80 4.66
CA ASP A 147 0.35 20.08 3.27
C ASP A 147 1.73 20.71 3.14
N ASP A 148 2.41 20.41 2.04
CA ASP A 148 3.25 21.35 1.30
C ASP A 148 3.38 20.85 -0.15
N GLU A 149 2.41 21.28 -0.96
CA GLU A 149 2.48 21.69 -2.37
C GLU A 149 3.29 20.81 -3.36
N GLU A 150 2.60 19.87 -4.02
CA GLU A 150 2.85 19.58 -5.43
C GLU A 150 1.74 20.25 -6.26
N GLU A 151 2.16 20.95 -7.31
CA GLU A 151 1.37 21.85 -8.16
C GLU A 151 0.01 21.27 -8.61
N ASP A 152 -1.00 22.12 -8.47
CA ASP A 152 -2.33 22.04 -9.05
C ASP A 152 -2.32 21.57 -10.52
N VAL A 153 -2.75 20.33 -10.73
CA VAL A 153 -3.62 20.01 -11.86
C VAL A 153 -4.69 19.05 -11.34
N ALA A 154 -5.80 19.63 -10.88
CA ALA A 154 -7.02 18.92 -10.58
C ALA A 154 -7.48 18.11 -11.81
N SER A 155 -7.41 16.78 -11.70
CA SER A 155 -8.25 15.87 -12.48
C SER A 155 -8.78 14.84 -11.50
N SER A 156 -10.09 14.81 -11.31
CA SER A 156 -10.82 13.82 -10.52
C SER A 156 -10.56 12.42 -11.09
N LYS A 157 -9.49 11.77 -10.65
CA LYS A 157 -9.15 10.41 -11.09
C LYS A 157 -10.22 9.45 -10.60
N THR A 158 -11.07 9.00 -11.52
CA THR A 158 -12.04 7.94 -11.25
C THR A 158 -11.30 6.65 -10.96
N CYS A 159 -11.59 5.99 -9.84
CA CYS A 159 -11.01 4.70 -9.52
C CYS A 159 -12.08 3.64 -9.28
N THR A 160 -11.69 2.36 -9.38
CA THR A 160 -12.59 1.23 -9.16
C THR A 160 -11.91 0.17 -8.30
N LEU A 161 -12.73 -0.60 -7.60
CA LEU A 161 -12.27 -1.77 -6.88
C LEU A 161 -12.16 -2.98 -7.82
N ALA A 162 -11.01 -3.64 -7.78
CA ALA A 162 -10.81 -4.96 -8.33
C ALA A 162 -10.44 -5.94 -7.22
N ILE A 163 -11.03 -7.14 -7.23
CA ILE A 163 -10.66 -8.21 -6.31
C ILE A 163 -10.28 -9.45 -7.11
N ILE A 164 -9.08 -9.97 -6.87
CA ILE A 164 -8.68 -11.31 -7.28
C ILE A 164 -9.12 -12.27 -6.18
N LYS A 165 -10.09 -13.12 -6.52
CA LYS A 165 -10.76 -14.03 -5.60
C LYS A 165 -9.86 -15.22 -5.20
N PRO A 166 -10.15 -15.90 -4.07
CA PRO A 166 -9.30 -16.97 -3.57
C PRO A 166 -9.10 -18.13 -4.55
N ASP A 167 -10.06 -18.41 -5.44
CA ASP A 167 -9.91 -19.42 -6.48
C ASP A 167 -8.74 -19.09 -7.42
N ALA A 168 -8.61 -17.86 -7.88
CA ALA A 168 -7.49 -17.48 -8.75
C ALA A 168 -6.15 -17.49 -8.00
N VAL A 169 -6.15 -17.10 -6.73
CA VAL A 169 -4.96 -17.08 -5.87
C VAL A 169 -4.44 -18.50 -5.63
N VAL A 170 -5.33 -19.43 -5.26
CA VAL A 170 -4.97 -20.84 -5.02
C VAL A 170 -4.42 -21.53 -6.28
N HIS A 171 -4.89 -21.13 -7.47
CA HIS A 171 -4.36 -21.62 -8.74
C HIS A 171 -3.06 -20.92 -9.19
N GLY A 172 -2.49 -20.02 -8.37
CA GLY A 172 -1.25 -19.31 -8.66
C GLY A 172 -1.38 -18.35 -9.86
N LYS A 173 -2.57 -17.80 -10.09
CA LYS A 173 -2.89 -16.94 -11.25
C LYS A 173 -2.83 -15.45 -10.95
N THR A 174 -2.54 -15.06 -9.71
CA THR A 174 -2.48 -13.66 -9.28
C THR A 174 -1.56 -12.82 -10.15
N ASP A 175 -0.28 -13.20 -10.29
CA ASP A 175 0.71 -12.39 -11.00
C ASP A 175 0.36 -12.24 -12.49
N GLU A 176 -0.19 -13.29 -13.09
CA GLU A 176 -0.64 -13.30 -14.48
C GLU A 176 -1.82 -12.32 -14.70
N ILE A 177 -2.76 -12.28 -13.75
CA ILE A 177 -3.89 -11.34 -13.77
C ILE A 177 -3.41 -9.90 -13.57
N ILE A 178 -2.51 -9.66 -12.62
CA ILE A 178 -1.93 -8.32 -12.38
C ILE A 178 -1.20 -7.81 -13.62
N MET A 179 -0.40 -8.66 -14.26
CA MET A 179 0.30 -8.31 -15.50
C MET A 179 -0.70 -7.91 -16.60
N LYS A 180 -1.79 -8.67 -16.77
CA LYS A 180 -2.84 -8.33 -17.75
C LYS A 180 -3.58 -7.03 -17.44
N ILE A 181 -3.79 -6.73 -16.16
CA ILE A 181 -4.38 -5.44 -15.73
C ILE A 181 -3.47 -4.29 -16.18
N GLN A 182 -2.15 -4.40 -15.95
CA GLN A 182 -1.18 -3.39 -16.36
C GLN A 182 -1.05 -3.29 -17.88
N GLU A 183 -1.02 -4.41 -18.60
CA GLU A 183 -0.98 -4.45 -20.07
C GLU A 183 -2.22 -3.82 -20.71
N ALA A 184 -3.38 -3.92 -20.05
CA ALA A 184 -4.62 -3.26 -20.46
C ALA A 184 -4.65 -1.75 -20.14
N GLY A 185 -3.56 -1.20 -19.59
CA GLY A 185 -3.40 0.23 -19.34
C GLY A 185 -4.00 0.72 -18.02
N PHE A 186 -4.29 -0.16 -17.07
CA PHE A 186 -4.71 0.24 -15.73
C PHE A 186 -3.50 0.48 -14.83
N ASP A 187 -3.56 1.59 -14.08
CA ASP A 187 -2.63 1.87 -13.00
C ASP A 187 -3.18 1.30 -11.69
N ILE A 188 -2.34 0.55 -10.98
CA ILE A 188 -2.68 -0.02 -9.67
C ILE A 188 -2.23 0.97 -8.60
N LEU A 189 -3.19 1.66 -7.98
CA LEU A 189 -2.94 2.64 -6.91
C LEU A 189 -2.63 1.98 -5.58
N THR A 190 -3.24 0.83 -5.31
CA THR A 190 -3.11 0.11 -4.06
C THR A 190 -3.27 -1.38 -4.31
N HIS A 191 -2.48 -2.19 -3.63
CA HIS A 191 -2.53 -3.64 -3.65
C HIS A 191 -2.43 -4.18 -2.22
N GLU A 192 -3.46 -4.90 -1.80
CA GLU A 192 -3.53 -5.49 -0.47
C GLU A 192 -3.92 -6.97 -0.59
N GLU A 193 -3.16 -7.88 0.04
CA GLU A 193 -3.57 -9.26 0.22
C GLU A 193 -4.26 -9.41 1.58
N ARG A 194 -5.52 -9.84 1.57
CA ARG A 194 -6.33 -9.95 2.78
C ARG A 194 -7.25 -11.15 2.73
N THR A 195 -7.35 -11.88 3.85
CA THR A 195 -8.41 -12.88 4.04
C THR A 195 -9.65 -12.20 4.60
N MET A 196 -10.76 -12.31 3.89
CA MET A 196 -12.00 -11.61 4.22
C MET A 196 -12.78 -12.31 5.34
N THR A 197 -13.34 -11.55 6.27
CA THR A 197 -14.24 -12.11 7.28
C THR A 197 -15.66 -12.31 6.73
N GLU A 198 -16.40 -13.25 7.31
CA GLU A 198 -17.78 -13.53 6.89
C GLU A 198 -18.69 -12.29 7.06
N ALA A 199 -18.47 -11.52 8.13
CA ALA A 199 -19.23 -10.30 8.40
C ALA A 199 -19.02 -9.25 7.29
N GLU A 200 -17.78 -9.03 6.88
CA GLU A 200 -17.46 -8.08 5.81
C GLU A 200 -18.05 -8.52 4.47
N MET A 201 -17.93 -9.80 4.11
CA MET A 201 -18.46 -10.31 2.84
C MET A 201 -19.99 -10.32 2.78
N ARG A 202 -20.65 -10.50 3.93
CA ARG A 202 -22.11 -10.37 4.01
C ARG A 202 -22.57 -8.93 3.81
N LEU A 203 -21.83 -7.95 4.34
CA LEU A 203 -22.09 -6.53 4.09
C LEU A 203 -21.80 -6.16 2.62
N PHE A 204 -20.68 -6.63 2.08
CA PHE A 204 -20.27 -6.38 0.70
C PHE A 204 -21.30 -6.90 -0.32
N TYR A 205 -21.76 -8.15 -0.14
CA TYR A 205 -22.76 -8.77 -1.01
C TYR A 205 -24.20 -8.63 -0.50
N GLN A 206 -24.49 -7.66 0.38
CA GLN A 206 -25.81 -7.51 0.99
C GLN A 206 -26.94 -7.38 -0.05
N HIS A 207 -26.67 -6.72 -1.19
CA HIS A 207 -27.61 -6.59 -2.30
C HIS A 207 -28.02 -7.95 -2.92
N ARG A 208 -27.25 -9.02 -2.69
CA ARG A 208 -27.50 -10.39 -3.17
C ARG A 208 -27.99 -11.32 -2.08
N ALA A 209 -28.31 -10.82 -0.88
CA ALA A 209 -28.70 -11.65 0.26
C ALA A 209 -29.93 -12.54 0.00
N GLY A 210 -30.79 -12.17 -0.95
CA GLY A 210 -31.95 -12.96 -1.37
C GLY A 210 -31.65 -14.10 -2.36
N GLU A 211 -30.43 -14.22 -2.87
CA GLU A 211 -30.05 -15.25 -3.84
C GLU A 211 -29.65 -16.56 -3.15
N GLU A 212 -30.06 -17.70 -3.69
CA GLU A 212 -29.69 -19.03 -3.16
C GLU A 212 -28.17 -19.28 -3.17
N VAL A 213 -27.43 -18.58 -4.04
CA VAL A 213 -25.97 -18.67 -4.16
C VAL A 213 -25.22 -17.79 -3.16
N PHE A 214 -25.89 -16.90 -2.43
CA PHE A 214 -25.26 -15.94 -1.52
C PHE A 214 -24.40 -16.61 -0.45
N GLY A 215 -24.92 -17.65 0.21
CA GLY A 215 -24.17 -18.37 1.25
C GLY A 215 -22.91 -19.04 0.70
N LYS A 216 -22.99 -19.61 -0.51
CA LYS A 216 -21.83 -20.22 -1.19
C LYS A 216 -20.80 -19.18 -1.61
N LEU A 217 -21.24 -18.01 -2.08
CA LEU A 217 -20.38 -16.89 -2.47
C LEU A 217 -19.61 -16.33 -1.27
N VAL A 218 -20.29 -16.09 -0.16
CA VAL A 218 -19.65 -15.61 1.08
C VAL A 218 -18.62 -16.62 1.58
N HIS A 219 -19.00 -17.90 1.66
CA HIS A 219 -18.07 -18.95 2.08
C HIS A 219 -16.85 -19.05 1.16
N HIS A 220 -17.05 -18.92 -0.16
CA HIS A 220 -15.96 -18.90 -1.14
C HIS A 220 -14.98 -17.75 -0.88
N MET A 221 -15.48 -16.53 -0.70
CA MET A 221 -14.64 -15.35 -0.47
C MET A 221 -13.87 -15.41 0.86
N CYS A 222 -14.40 -16.12 1.86
CA CYS A 222 -13.73 -16.36 3.14
C CYS A 222 -12.83 -17.60 3.16
N SER A 223 -12.79 -18.39 2.08
CA SER A 223 -12.06 -19.66 2.05
C SER A 223 -10.54 -19.51 1.98
N GLY A 224 -10.04 -18.31 1.65
CA GLY A 224 -8.62 -18.04 1.53
C GLY A 224 -8.30 -16.56 1.29
N PRO A 225 -7.00 -16.24 1.08
CA PRO A 225 -6.57 -14.88 0.79
C PRO A 225 -7.12 -14.40 -0.56
N SER A 226 -7.51 -13.13 -0.60
CA SER A 226 -7.88 -12.41 -1.82
C SER A 226 -6.93 -11.23 -2.00
N HIS A 227 -6.65 -10.83 -3.24
CA HIS A 227 -5.95 -9.57 -3.49
C HIS A 227 -6.95 -8.49 -3.87
N LEU A 228 -6.97 -7.41 -3.10
CA LEU A 228 -7.71 -6.20 -3.39
C LEU A 228 -6.79 -5.24 -4.13
N LEU A 229 -7.31 -4.65 -5.18
CA LEU A 229 -6.62 -3.71 -6.04
C LEU A 229 -7.51 -2.47 -6.21
N ILE A 230 -6.92 -1.29 -6.08
CA ILE A 230 -7.57 -0.04 -6.51
C ILE A 230 -6.99 0.31 -7.87
N LEU A 231 -7.85 0.32 -8.89
CA LEU A 231 -7.45 0.60 -10.27
C LEU A 231 -7.87 2.02 -10.67
N THR A 232 -6.98 2.71 -11.38
CA THR A 232 -7.29 3.98 -12.06
C THR A 232 -6.86 3.90 -13.52
N ARG A 233 -7.40 4.77 -14.36
CA ARG A 233 -6.96 4.93 -15.75
C ARG A 233 -6.86 6.42 -16.07
N ALA A 234 -5.76 6.82 -16.69
CA ALA A 234 -5.45 8.23 -16.96
C ALA A 234 -6.10 8.78 -18.23
N GLU A 235 -6.80 7.97 -19.03
CA GLU A 235 -7.39 8.40 -20.31
C GLU A 235 -8.85 8.85 -20.17
N ASP A 236 -9.08 10.14 -20.46
CA ASP A 236 -10.27 10.97 -20.22
C ASP A 236 -11.58 10.61 -20.98
N THR A 237 -11.77 9.38 -21.47
CA THR A 237 -12.99 9.07 -22.27
C THR A 237 -13.80 7.85 -21.86
N GLU A 238 -13.29 6.98 -20.98
CA GLU A 238 -14.02 5.77 -20.57
C GLU A 238 -14.05 5.67 -19.04
N GLU A 239 -15.24 5.42 -18.50
CA GLU A 239 -15.43 5.17 -17.08
C GLU A 239 -14.59 3.95 -16.66
N VAL A 240 -13.65 4.13 -15.72
CA VAL A 240 -12.70 3.08 -15.28
C VAL A 240 -13.41 1.79 -14.85
N VAL A 241 -14.62 1.92 -14.29
CA VAL A 241 -15.51 0.81 -13.95
C VAL A 241 -15.92 0.02 -15.20
N THR A 242 -16.33 0.70 -16.27
CA THR A 242 -16.74 0.08 -17.54
C THR A 242 -15.56 -0.61 -18.21
N ALA A 243 -14.41 0.07 -18.28
CA ALA A 243 -13.20 -0.53 -18.84
C ALA A 243 -12.77 -1.79 -18.07
N TRP A 244 -12.83 -1.76 -16.74
CA TRP A 244 -12.50 -2.92 -15.91
C TRP A 244 -13.49 -4.08 -16.14
N ARG A 245 -14.78 -3.76 -16.26
CA ARG A 245 -15.82 -4.76 -16.58
C ARG A 245 -15.62 -5.42 -17.93
N ASP A 246 -15.21 -4.66 -18.94
CA ASP A 246 -14.91 -5.19 -20.26
C ASP A 246 -13.70 -6.14 -20.23
N LEU A 247 -12.66 -5.79 -19.46
CA LEU A 247 -11.51 -6.67 -19.27
C LEU A 247 -11.87 -7.96 -18.51
N MET A 248 -12.74 -7.87 -17.50
CA MET A 248 -13.23 -9.03 -16.76
C MET A 248 -14.10 -9.96 -17.61
N GLY A 249 -14.97 -9.39 -18.45
CA GLY A 249 -15.96 -10.12 -19.25
C GLY A 249 -17.20 -10.58 -18.48
N PRO A 250 -18.11 -11.33 -19.13
CA PRO A 250 -19.38 -11.79 -18.54
C PRO A 250 -19.20 -12.54 -17.21
N CYS A 251 -20.13 -12.36 -16.26
CA CYS A 251 -20.05 -12.95 -14.93
C CYS A 251 -19.89 -14.48 -14.92
N ASP A 252 -20.57 -15.17 -15.85
CA ASP A 252 -20.47 -16.63 -16.02
C ASP A 252 -19.26 -16.98 -16.91
N PRO A 253 -18.27 -17.73 -16.39
CA PRO A 253 -17.09 -18.16 -17.16
C PRO A 253 -17.42 -18.91 -18.46
N ASN A 254 -18.52 -19.65 -18.52
CA ASN A 254 -18.91 -20.38 -19.73
C ASN A 254 -19.42 -19.44 -20.83
N VAL A 255 -20.16 -18.40 -20.43
CA VAL A 255 -20.60 -17.34 -21.34
C VAL A 255 -19.39 -16.53 -21.78
N ALA A 256 -18.51 -16.17 -20.84
CA ALA A 256 -17.26 -15.47 -21.13
C ALA A 256 -16.40 -16.24 -22.15
N ARG A 257 -16.19 -17.55 -21.97
CA ARG A 257 -15.45 -18.38 -22.95
C ARG A 257 -16.05 -18.38 -24.35
N ARG A 258 -17.38 -18.28 -24.47
CA ARG A 258 -18.08 -18.30 -25.76
C ARG A 258 -18.06 -16.93 -26.44
N GLU A 259 -18.27 -15.86 -25.69
CA GLU A 259 -18.51 -14.51 -26.22
C GLU A 259 -17.25 -13.64 -26.20
N GLN A 260 -16.41 -13.80 -25.18
CA GLN A 260 -15.19 -13.01 -24.95
C GLN A 260 -14.06 -13.92 -24.41
N PRO A 261 -13.49 -14.80 -25.25
CA PRO A 261 -12.51 -15.82 -24.82
C PRO A 261 -11.24 -15.24 -24.22
N GLU A 262 -10.90 -13.99 -24.58
CA GLU A 262 -9.74 -13.27 -24.05
C GLU A 262 -9.98 -12.60 -22.70
N SER A 263 -11.23 -12.57 -22.20
CA SER A 263 -11.55 -11.94 -20.91
C SER A 263 -10.96 -12.71 -19.72
N LEU A 264 -10.73 -12.01 -18.60
CA LEU A 264 -10.16 -12.64 -17.40
C LEU A 264 -11.04 -13.79 -16.88
N ARG A 265 -12.36 -13.64 -16.92
CA ARG A 265 -13.30 -14.70 -16.48
C ARG A 265 -13.32 -15.90 -17.41
N ALA A 266 -13.06 -15.72 -18.70
CA ALA A 266 -12.93 -16.84 -19.64
C ALA A 266 -11.66 -17.66 -19.37
N GLN A 267 -10.55 -16.99 -19.09
CA GLN A 267 -9.23 -17.60 -18.93
C GLN A 267 -9.00 -18.21 -17.55
N TYR A 268 -9.49 -17.56 -16.49
CA TYR A 268 -9.21 -17.94 -15.09
C TYR A 268 -10.45 -18.43 -14.34
N GLY A 269 -11.65 -18.14 -14.83
CA GLY A 269 -12.90 -18.58 -14.21
C GLY A 269 -13.20 -20.06 -14.49
N THR A 270 -13.69 -20.76 -13.48
CA THR A 270 -14.04 -22.19 -13.59
C THR A 270 -15.54 -22.35 -13.80
N GLU A 271 -16.34 -22.07 -12.77
CA GLU A 271 -17.79 -22.14 -12.74
C GLU A 271 -18.38 -21.06 -11.83
N MET A 272 -19.69 -20.80 -11.87
CA MET A 272 -20.30 -19.82 -10.94
C MET A 272 -20.43 -20.42 -9.52
N PRO A 273 -19.99 -19.73 -8.45
CA PRO A 273 -19.53 -18.33 -8.37
C PRO A 273 -17.99 -18.09 -8.45
N PHE A 274 -17.21 -19.12 -8.77
CA PHE A 274 -15.74 -19.16 -8.93
C PHE A 274 -15.27 -18.59 -10.29
N ASN A 275 -15.44 -17.29 -10.47
CA ASN A 275 -15.10 -16.59 -11.70
C ASN A 275 -13.81 -15.76 -11.60
N ALA A 276 -12.89 -16.11 -10.70
CA ALA A 276 -11.56 -15.51 -10.51
C ALA A 276 -11.49 -14.03 -10.07
N VAL A 277 -12.34 -13.15 -10.60
CA VAL A 277 -12.24 -11.69 -10.40
C VAL A 277 -13.60 -11.03 -10.13
N HIS A 278 -13.58 -10.03 -9.24
CA HIS A 278 -14.70 -9.13 -8.96
C HIS A 278 -14.34 -7.70 -9.38
N GLY A 279 -15.37 -6.95 -9.78
CA GLY A 279 -15.29 -5.52 -9.97
C GLY A 279 -16.64 -4.88 -9.77
N SER A 280 -16.62 -3.60 -9.45
CA SER A 280 -17.81 -2.80 -9.18
C SER A 280 -18.70 -2.70 -10.42
N ARG A 281 -20.01 -2.53 -10.23
CA ARG A 281 -20.98 -2.49 -11.34
C ARG A 281 -21.08 -1.10 -11.96
N ASP A 282 -21.04 -0.08 -11.11
CA ASP A 282 -21.15 1.34 -11.41
C ASP A 282 -20.25 2.12 -10.44
N ARG A 283 -20.20 3.44 -10.61
CA ARG A 283 -19.42 4.33 -9.76
C ARG A 283 -19.90 4.32 -8.31
N GLU A 284 -21.22 4.34 -8.08
CA GLU A 284 -21.77 4.33 -6.72
C GLU A 284 -21.42 3.04 -5.95
N ASP A 285 -21.43 1.90 -6.65
CA ASP A 285 -20.96 0.63 -6.12
C ASP A 285 -19.46 0.68 -5.85
N ALA A 286 -18.65 1.26 -6.75
CA ALA A 286 -17.21 1.39 -6.54
C ALA A 286 -16.89 2.20 -5.27
N ASP A 287 -17.53 3.35 -5.09
CA ASP A 287 -17.31 4.21 -3.93
C ASP A 287 -17.71 3.52 -2.62
N ARG A 288 -18.86 2.82 -2.61
CA ARG A 288 -19.32 2.05 -1.45
C ARG A 288 -18.40 0.87 -1.13
N GLU A 289 -17.99 0.12 -2.15
CA GLU A 289 -17.11 -1.04 -2.00
C GLU A 289 -15.70 -0.62 -1.52
N LEU A 290 -15.18 0.49 -2.07
CA LEU A 290 -13.93 1.10 -1.63
C LEU A 290 -14.02 1.62 -0.20
N ALA A 291 -15.09 2.31 0.19
CA ALA A 291 -15.27 2.78 1.56
C ALA A 291 -15.35 1.64 2.58
N LEU A 292 -15.92 0.49 2.18
CA LEU A 292 -16.05 -0.69 3.05
C LEU A 292 -14.72 -1.43 3.24
N LEU A 293 -13.93 -1.58 2.17
CA LEU A 293 -12.70 -2.37 2.19
C LEU A 293 -11.43 -1.54 2.43
N PHE A 294 -11.47 -0.25 2.08
CA PHE A 294 -10.39 0.72 2.21
C PHE A 294 -10.88 2.01 2.91
N PRO A 295 -11.26 1.95 4.20
CA PRO A 295 -11.78 3.11 4.94
C PRO A 295 -10.76 4.26 5.10
N SER A 296 -9.47 4.00 4.88
CA SER A 296 -8.40 5.01 4.87
C SER A 296 -8.21 5.71 3.51
N PHE A 297 -8.85 5.21 2.45
CA PHE A 297 -8.73 5.76 1.10
C PHE A 297 -9.76 6.89 0.92
N LYS A 298 -9.29 8.14 0.92
CA LYS A 298 -10.14 9.31 0.68
C LYS A 298 -10.11 9.70 -0.79
N PHE A 299 -11.27 9.67 -1.44
CA PHE A 299 -11.49 10.43 -2.66
C PHE A 299 -11.44 11.93 -2.32
N SER A 300 -10.69 12.70 -3.10
CA SER A 300 -10.82 14.15 -3.13
C SER A 300 -12.06 14.50 -3.96
N ASP A 301 -13.25 14.25 -3.41
CA ASP A 301 -14.49 14.76 -3.99
C ASP A 301 -14.86 16.07 -3.29
N GLU A 302 -14.51 17.20 -3.92
CA GLU A 302 -15.19 18.47 -3.66
C GLU A 302 -16.63 18.38 -4.18
N ASN A 303 -17.56 18.04 -3.29
CA ASN A 303 -18.82 18.78 -3.16
C ASN A 303 -19.55 18.33 -1.89
N THR A 304 -19.19 18.93 -0.75
CA THR A 304 -20.13 19.04 0.36
C THR A 304 -20.69 20.45 0.33
N GLU A 305 -21.74 20.67 -0.48
CA GLU A 305 -22.63 21.80 -0.23
C GLU A 305 -23.26 21.57 1.15
N ALA A 306 -22.85 22.42 2.07
CA ALA A 306 -23.33 22.46 3.44
C ALA A 306 -24.85 22.70 3.47
N PHE A 307 -25.61 21.69 3.89
CA PHE A 307 -26.87 21.94 4.58
C PHE A 307 -26.58 21.95 6.08
N GLN A 308 -26.19 23.12 6.58
CA GLN A 308 -26.21 23.41 8.01
C GLN A 308 -27.66 23.42 8.48
N GLY A 309 -27.95 22.55 9.45
CA GLY A 309 -29.18 22.63 10.23
C GLY A 309 -29.22 23.93 11.03
N ALA A 310 -30.35 24.63 10.95
CA ALA A 310 -30.72 25.64 11.93
C ALA A 310 -31.61 24.96 12.99
N GLU A 311 -31.05 24.74 14.18
CA GLU A 311 -31.81 24.40 15.37
C GLU A 311 -32.68 25.58 15.85
N ALA A 312 -33.70 25.20 16.61
CA ALA A 312 -34.80 26.00 17.11
C ALA A 312 -34.41 27.24 17.94
N GLU A 313 -35.15 28.34 17.71
CA GLU A 313 -35.52 29.26 18.77
C GLU A 313 -37.04 29.19 18.97
N GLY A 314 -37.44 28.74 20.16
CA GLY A 314 -38.80 28.92 20.67
C GLY A 314 -38.86 30.16 21.56
N VAL A 315 -39.76 31.11 21.25
CA VAL A 315 -40.29 32.08 22.22
C VAL A 315 -41.80 32.27 22.01
N LEU A 316 -42.56 31.54 22.84
CA LEU A 316 -43.70 31.93 23.67
C LEU A 316 -44.49 33.25 23.38
N LEU A 317 -45.82 33.08 23.17
CA LEU A 317 -46.97 33.91 23.61
C LEU A 317 -46.97 35.45 23.42
N ARG A 318 -47.98 36.01 22.72
CA ARG A 318 -49.24 36.60 23.28
C ARG A 318 -50.02 37.44 22.26
N MET A 319 -51.35 37.30 22.35
CA MET A 319 -52.48 38.13 21.85
C MET A 319 -52.88 37.97 20.39
#